data_AF-A0A496RTN8-F1
#
_entry.id   AF-A0A496RTN8-F1
#
_cell.length_a   1.000
_cell.length_b   1.000
_cell.length_c   1.000
_cell.angle_alpha   90.00
_cell.angle_beta   90.00
_cell.angle_gamma   90.00
#
_symmetry.space_group_name_H-M   'P 1'
#
loop_
_entity.id
_entity.type
_entity.pdbx_description
1 polymer ?
#
loop_
_entity_poly.entity_id
_entity_poly.type
_entity_poly.pdbx_seq_one_letter_code
_entity_poly.pdbx_strand_id
1 'polypeptide(L)' 'MCEICGKKPIAGRKIARRGLAKKKGGIGKKITGITSRRFLPNLQSVKAIVNGTHKTIRVCTKCIKAGKVKKG' A
#
# COMPACT_ATOMS: atom_id res chain seq x y z
N MET A 1 -2.24 7.91 -8.36
CA MET A 1 -3.48 7.69 -7.57
C MET A 1 -4.22 6.53 -8.21
N CYS A 2 -5.01 5.75 -7.44
CA CYS A 2 -5.91 4.76 -8.05
C CYS A 2 -7.14 5.47 -8.61
N GLU A 3 -7.46 5.27 -9.88
CA GLU A 3 -8.60 5.92 -10.54
C GLU A 3 -9.96 5.42 -10.05
N ILE A 4 -10.01 4.20 -9.49
CA ILE A 4 -11.27 3.58 -9.04
C ILE A 4 -11.58 3.87 -7.57
N CYS A 5 -10.58 3.76 -6.69
CA CYS A 5 -10.79 3.88 -5.23
C CYS A 5 -10.05 5.06 -4.60
N GLY A 6 -9.43 5.90 -5.41
CA GLY A 6 -8.76 7.11 -4.95
C GLY A 6 -7.54 6.89 -4.07
N LYS A 7 -7.02 5.65 -3.94
CA LYS A 7 -5.86 5.37 -3.09
C LYS A 7 -4.66 6.25 -3.46
N LYS A 8 -4.17 6.94 -2.45
CA LYS A 8 -3.00 7.81 -2.50
C LYS A 8 -1.87 7.23 -1.64
N PRO A 9 -0.62 7.61 -1.92
CA PRO A 9 0.47 7.36 -1.00
C PRO A 9 0.20 7.95 0.38
N ILE A 10 0.51 7.20 1.43
CA ILE A 10 0.33 7.63 2.83
C ILE A 10 1.71 7.85 3.45
N ALA A 11 1.86 8.91 4.25
CA ALA A 11 3.08 9.15 5.02
C ALA A 11 3.12 8.24 6.25
N GLY A 12 4.31 7.81 6.66
CA GLY A 12 4.48 7.10 7.92
C GLY A 12 5.93 7.04 8.37
N ARG A 13 6.21 6.23 9.38
CA ARG A 13 7.53 6.11 9.99
C ARG A 13 8.02 4.67 10.00
N LYS A 14 9.32 4.46 9.75
CA LYS A 14 10.02 3.20 10.03
C LYS A 14 10.60 3.31 11.43
N ILE A 15 10.10 2.50 12.35
CA ILE A 15 10.55 2.49 13.75
C ILE A 15 11.45 1.28 13.96
N ALA A 16 12.74 1.53 14.15
CA ALA A 16 13.71 0.51 14.52
C ALA A 16 13.63 0.28 16.04
N ARG A 17 13.55 -0.99 16.44
CA ARG A 17 13.54 -1.40 17.85
C ARG A 17 14.60 -2.47 18.10
N ARG A 18 15.30 -2.39 19.23
CA ARG A 18 16.31 -3.35 19.67
C ARG A 18 15.94 -3.92 21.04
N GLY A 19 16.39 -5.14 21.32
CA GLY A 19 16.12 -5.85 22.57
C GLY A 19 14.93 -6.81 22.46
N LEU A 20 14.88 -7.74 23.42
CA LEU A 20 13.79 -8.71 23.54
C LEU A 20 12.56 -8.08 24.19
N ALA A 21 11.37 -8.51 23.79
CA ALA A 21 10.14 -8.07 24.45
C ALA A 21 10.07 -8.62 25.87
N LYS A 22 9.43 -7.88 26.80
CA LYS A 22 9.21 -8.32 28.18
C LYS A 22 8.58 -9.70 28.29
N LYS A 23 7.56 -9.95 27.47
CA LYS A 23 6.89 -11.26 27.37
C LYS A 23 7.79 -12.44 26.98
N LYS A 24 8.99 -12.18 26.44
CA LYS A 24 9.98 -13.19 26.06
C LYS A 24 11.15 -13.24 27.06
N GLY A 25 10.97 -12.75 28.28
CA GLY A 25 12.01 -12.71 29.32
C GLY A 25 13.06 -11.62 29.14
N GLY A 26 12.86 -10.67 28.22
CA GLY A 26 13.76 -9.52 28.03
C GLY A 26 13.40 -8.31 28.89
N ILE A 27 14.31 -7.33 28.99
CA ILE A 27 14.05 -6.06 29.69
C ILE A 27 12.99 -5.20 28.95
N GLY A 28 12.97 -5.29 27.62
CA GLY A 28 12.04 -4.55 26.76
C GLY A 28 12.63 -4.19 25.40
N LYS A 29 11.75 -3.81 24.45
CA LYS A 29 12.13 -3.33 23.11
C LYS A 29 12.35 -1.81 23.15
N LYS A 30 13.61 -1.36 23.13
CA LYS A 30 13.96 0.07 23.05
C LYS A 30 13.85 0.57 21.61
N ILE A 31 13.29 1.75 21.41
CA ILE A 31 13.29 2.44 20.10
C ILE A 31 14.71 2.99 19.86
N THR A 32 15.33 2.60 18.76
CA THR A 32 16.70 3.01 18.41
C THR A 32 16.77 3.96 17.23
N GLY A 33 15.67 4.12 16.49
CA GLY A 33 15.62 5.01 15.35
C GLY A 33 14.21 5.18 14.82
N ILE A 34 13.92 6.39 14.35
CA ILE A 34 12.67 6.76 13.71
C ILE A 34 13.04 7.48 12.42
N THR A 35 12.67 6.92 11.28
CA THR A 35 12.87 7.57 9.97
C THR A 35 11.55 7.70 9.22
N SER A 36 11.39 8.80 8.47
CA SER A 36 10.23 9.01 7.63
C SER A 36 10.20 8.01 6.48
N ARG A 37 9.03 7.49 6.14
CA ARG A 37 8.81 6.63 4.96
C ARG A 37 7.48 6.96 4.31
N ARG A 38 7.36 6.59 3.03
CA ARG A 38 6.10 6.68 2.28
C ARG A 38 5.58 5.27 1.99
N PHE A 39 4.29 5.04 2.23
CA PHE A 39 3.59 3.84 1.84
C PHE A 39 2.96 4.06 0.46
N LEU A 40 3.52 3.43 -0.56
CA LEU A 40 2.99 3.49 -1.92
C LEU A 40 1.93 2.40 -2.11
N PRO A 41 0.72 2.72 -2.61
CA PRO A 41 -0.20 1.70 -3.06
C PRO A 41 0.41 0.95 -4.26
N ASN A 42 0.23 -0.37 -4.30
CA ASN A 42 0.59 -1.17 -5.46
C ASN A 42 -0.38 -0.85 -6.61
N LEU A 43 -0.02 0.13 -7.44
CA LEU A 43 -0.75 0.60 -8.61
C LEU A 43 -0.19 -0.10 -9.85
N GLN A 44 -1.07 -0.65 -10.66
CA GLN A 44 -0.76 -1.33 -11.91
C GLN A 44 -1.51 -0.63 -13.04
N SER A 45 -0.88 -0.58 -14.21
CA SER A 45 -1.52 -0.08 -15.43
C SER A 45 -2.28 -1.22 -16.09
N VAL A 46 -3.60 -1.05 -16.29
CA VAL A 46 -4.46 -2.08 -16.88
C VAL A 46 -5.28 -1.49 -18.01
N LYS A 47 -5.49 -2.28 -19.07
CA LYS A 47 -6.48 -1.98 -20.10
C LYS A 47 -7.86 -2.31 -19.53
N ALA A 48 -8.73 -1.32 -19.47
CA ALA A 48 -10.07 -1.47 -18.96
C ALA A 48 -11.08 -0.79 -19.87
N ILE A 49 -12.29 -1.33 -19.90
CA ILE A 49 -13.41 -0.68 -20.57
C ILE A 49 -13.99 0.34 -19.58
N VAL A 50 -13.77 1.62 -19.86
CA VAL A 50 -14.32 2.74 -19.09
C VAL A 50 -15.32 3.46 -19.97
N ASN A 51 -16.59 3.46 -19.56
CA ASN A 51 -17.70 4.07 -20.30
C ASN A 51 -17.79 3.61 -21.77
N GLY A 52 -17.63 2.30 -22.03
CA GLY A 52 -17.72 1.70 -23.37
C GLY A 52 -16.47 1.85 -24.24
N THR A 53 -15.43 2.55 -23.78
CA THR A 53 -14.16 2.73 -24.51
C THR A 53 -13.01 1.99 -23.83
N HIS A 54 -12.14 1.33 -24.62
CA HIS A 54 -10.91 0.75 -24.10
C HIS A 54 -9.94 1.87 -23.73
N LYS A 55 -9.59 1.97 -22.45
CA LYS A 55 -8.63 2.94 -21.92
C LYS A 55 -7.63 2.27 -21.00
N THR A 56 -6.42 2.80 -20.98
CA THR A 56 -5.40 2.38 -20.01
C THR A 56 -5.55 3.22 -18.75
N ILE A 57 -5.81 2.57 -17.62
CA ILE A 57 -6.04 3.24 -16.34
C ILE A 57 -5.11 2.70 -15.24
N ARG A 58 -4.76 3.56 -14.28
CA ARG A 58 -3.94 3.19 -13.11
C ARG A 58 -4.83 2.71 -11.98
N VAL A 59 -4.76 1.40 -11.70
CA VAL A 59 -5.62 0.75 -10.72
C VAL A 59 -4.81 0.03 -9.65
N CYS A 60 -5.24 0.09 -8.40
CA CYS A 60 -4.60 -0.67 -7.33
C CYS A 60 -4.92 -2.17 -7.42
N THR A 61 -3.97 -3.01 -7.03
CA THR A 61 -4.14 -4.48 -7.06
C THR A 61 -5.36 -4.97 -6.29
N LYS A 62 -5.78 -4.28 -5.20
CA LYS A 62 -7.01 -4.61 -4.46
C LYS A 62 -8.28 -4.42 -5.31
N CYS A 63 -8.33 -3.39 -6.15
CA CYS A 63 -9.47 -3.16 -7.06
C CYS A 63 -9.48 -4.15 -8.21
N ILE A 64 -8.31 -4.52 -8.73
CA ILE A 64 -8.18 -5.57 -9.74
C ILE A 64 -8.66 -6.92 -9.17
N LYS A 65 -8.21 -7.27 -7.95
CA LYS A 65 -8.62 -8.51 -7.28
C LYS A 65 -10.12 -8.53 -6.96
N ALA A 66 -10.70 -7.38 -6.64
CA ALA A 66 -12.13 -7.26 -6.33
C ALA A 66 -13.04 -7.23 -7.58
N GLY A 67 -12.52 -7.45 -8.80
CA GLY A 67 -13.32 -7.45 -10.02
C GLY A 67 -13.90 -6.09 -10.40
N LYS A 68 -13.44 -4.99 -9.78
CA LYS A 68 -13.93 -3.63 -10.06
C LYS A 68 -13.43 -3.07 -11.39
N VAL A 69 -12.64 -3.85 -12.12
CA VAL A 69 -12.10 -3.53 -13.45
C VAL A 69 -12.58 -4.60 -14.41
N LYS A 70 -13.34 -4.21 -15.43
CA LYS A 70 -13.54 -5.07 -16.61
C LYS A 70 -12.28 -5.00 -17.46
N LYS A 71 -11.45 -6.04 -17.37
CA LYS A 71 -10.28 -6.20 -18.24
C LYS A 71 -10.79 -6.37 -19.67
N GLY A 72 -10.25 -5.58 -20.58
CA GLY A 72 -10.48 -5.70 -22.02
C GLY A 72 -9.26 -6.28 -22.71
#